data_AF-A0A2U0HWV9-F1
#
_entry.id   AF-A0A2U0HWV9-F1
#
_cell.length_a   1.000
_cell.length_b   1.000
_cell.length_c   1.000
_cell.angle_alpha   90.00
_cell.angle_beta   90.00
_cell.angle_gamma   90.00
#
_symmetry.space_group_name_H-M   'P 1'
#
loop_
_entity.id
_entity.type
_entity.pdbx_description
1 polymer ?
#
loop_
_entity_poly.entity_id
_entity_poly.type
_entity_poly.pdbx_seq_one_letter_code
_entity_poly.pdbx_strand_id
1 'polypeptide(L)' 'MTLLEKKQTLKKAIDRLSDDQVENVLLYLEHLQKRDTARVDYVESLLRTEKNLFDRLAQ' A
#
# COMPACT_ATOMS: atom_id res chain seq x y z
N MET A 1 -0.06 14.45 19.86
CA MET A 1 -1.22 14.56 18.96
C MET A 1 -2.06 13.31 19.07
N THR A 2 -3.29 13.43 19.55
CA THR A 2 -4.22 12.31 19.79
C THR A 2 -4.78 11.76 18.47
N LEU A 3 -5.38 10.56 18.53
CA LEU A 3 -6.03 9.95 17.37
C LEU A 3 -7.19 10.80 16.84
N LEU A 4 -7.89 11.51 17.73
CA LEU A 4 -8.99 12.41 17.39
C LEU A 4 -8.49 13.66 16.64
N GLU A 5 -7.40 14.26 17.12
CA GLU A 5 -6.74 15.41 16.49
C GLU A 5 -6.22 15.05 15.09
N LYS A 6 -5.61 13.86 14.94
CA LYS A 6 -5.18 13.35 13.62
C LYS A 6 -6.34 13.25 12.63
N LYS A 7 -7.48 12.69 13.05
CA LYS A 7 -8.68 12.57 12.22
C LYS A 7 -9.26 13.92 11.83
N GLN A 8 -9.32 14.87 12.77
CA GLN A 8 -9.82 16.22 12.49
C GLN A 8 -8.92 16.99 11.51
N THR A 9 -7.61 16.88 11.64
CA THR A 9 -6.65 17.50 10.71
C THR A 9 -6.79 16.92 9.31
N LEU A 10 -6.92 15.60 9.19
CA LEU A 10 -7.18 14.92 7.91
C LEU A 10 -8.49 15.38 7.28
N LYS A 11 -9.56 15.43 8.06
CA LYS A 11 -10.87 15.90 7.58
C LYS A 11 -10.78 17.34 7.04
N LYS A 12 -10.18 18.26 7.81
CA LYS A 12 -9.99 19.65 7.36
C LYS A 12 -9.11 19.78 6.11
N ALA A 13 -8.15 18.87 5.92
CA ALA A 13 -7.31 18.86 4.73
C ALA A 13 -8.10 18.37 3.51
N ILE A 14 -8.93 17.35 3.68
CA ILE A 14 -9.81 16.81 2.63
C ILE A 14 -10.89 17.82 2.26
N ASP A 15 -11.52 18.46 3.24
CA ASP A 15 -12.58 19.47 3.02
C ASP A 15 -12.09 20.73 2.26
N ARG A 16 -10.77 20.90 2.10
CA ARG A 16 -10.15 22.01 1.34
C ARG A 16 -9.82 21.64 -0.10
N LEU A 17 -9.93 20.37 -0.47
CA LEU A 17 -9.70 19.90 -1.83
C LEU A 17 -10.97 20.11 -2.66
N SER A 18 -10.83 20.45 -3.94
CA SER A 18 -11.96 20.36 -4.88
C SER A 18 -12.29 18.90 -5.16
N ASP A 19 -13.52 18.62 -5.61
CA ASP A 19 -13.95 17.27 -5.96
C ASP A 19 -12.99 16.58 -6.95
N ASP A 20 -12.53 17.32 -7.97
CA ASP A 20 -11.51 16.85 -8.92
C ASP A 20 -10.18 16.47 -8.24
N GLN A 21 -9.76 17.21 -7.22
CA GLN A 21 -8.54 16.92 -6.48
C GLN A 21 -8.70 15.69 -5.59
N VAL A 22 -9.88 15.49 -5.00
CA VAL A 22 -10.21 14.29 -4.22
C VAL A 22 -10.20 13.06 -5.12
N GLU A 23 -10.80 13.13 -6.30
CA GLU A 23 -10.85 12.03 -7.26
C GLU A 23 -9.44 11.67 -7.77
N ASN A 24 -8.63 12.66 -8.13
CA ASN A 24 -7.23 12.43 -8.53
C ASN A 24 -6.39 11.78 -7.43
N VAL A 25 -6.57 12.22 -6.18
CA VAL A 25 -5.88 11.62 -5.02
C VAL A 25 -6.36 10.18 -4.82
N LEU A 26 -7.65 9.92 -4.98
CA LEU A 26 -8.21 8.58 -4.85
C LEU A 26 -7.64 7.62 -5.92
N LEU A 27 -7.61 8.05 -7.18
CA LEU A 27 -6.99 7.29 -8.28
C LEU A 27 -5.50 7.02 -8.01
N TYR A 28 -4.77 8.02 -7.54
CA TYR A 28 -3.35 7.86 -7.18
C TYR A 28 -3.16 6.82 -6.05
N LEU A 29 -3.99 6.88 -5.00
CA LEU A 29 -3.94 5.93 -3.89
C LEU A 29 -4.29 4.51 -4.33
N GLU A 30 -5.28 4.34 -5.19
CA GLU A 30 -5.62 3.03 -5.77
C GLU A 30 -4.46 2.44 -6.59
N HIS A 31 -3.81 3.26 -7.41
CA HIS A 31 -2.62 2.85 -8.16
C HIS A 31 -1.47 2.47 -7.24
N LEU A 32 -1.25 3.23 -6.17
CA LEU A 32 -0.22 2.94 -5.17
C LEU A 32 -0.49 1.60 -4.48
N GLN A 33 -1.73 1.38 -4.04
CA GLN A 33 -2.15 0.13 -3.40
C GLN A 33 -1.92 -1.07 -4.32
N LYS A 34 -2.37 -1.00 -5.58
CA LYS A 34 -2.16 -2.08 -6.56
C LYS A 34 -0.67 -2.40 -6.75
N ARG A 35 0.18 -1.37 -6.83
CA ARG A 35 1.63 -1.55 -6.96
C ARG A 35 2.25 -2.20 -5.73
N ASP A 36 1.83 -1.80 -4.55
CA ASP A 36 2.37 -2.35 -3.30
C ASP A 36 1.91 -3.80 -3.09
N THR A 37 0.66 -4.15 -3.41
CA THR A 37 0.20 -5.55 -3.45
C THR A 37 1.07 -6.38 -4.41
N ALA A 38 1.29 -5.91 -5.63
CA ALA A 38 2.11 -6.62 -6.60
C ALA A 38 3.57 -6.83 -6.13
N ARG A 39 4.12 -5.88 -5.36
CA ARG A 39 5.45 -6.02 -4.75
C ARG A 39 5.48 -7.08 -3.67
N VAL A 40 4.46 -7.12 -2.80
CA VAL A 40 4.33 -8.15 -1.77
C VAL A 40 4.26 -9.52 -2.42
N ASP A 41 3.39 -9.70 -3.41
CA ASP A 41 3.23 -10.97 -4.14
C ASP A 41 4.55 -11.42 -4.79
N TYR A 42 5.30 -10.48 -5.37
CA TYR A 42 6.61 -10.77 -5.97
C TYR A 42 7.63 -11.24 -4.92
N VAL A 43 7.72 -10.54 -3.79
CA VAL A 43 8.63 -10.92 -2.70
C VAL A 43 8.25 -12.29 -2.11
N GLU A 44 6.96 -12.55 -1.91
CA GLU A 44 6.50 -13.86 -1.44
C GLU A 44 6.87 -14.98 -2.43
N SER A 45 6.72 -14.75 -3.73
CA SER A 45 7.10 -15.71 -4.77
C SER A 45 8.60 -16.02 -4.75
N LEU A 46 9.44 -14.99 -4.60
CA LEU A 46 10.89 -15.15 -4.45
C LEU A 46 11.24 -16.00 -3.23
N LEU A 47 10.69 -15.65 -2.05
CA LEU A 47 10.94 -16.39 -0.82
C LEU A 47 10.51 -17.85 -0.91
N ARG A 48 9.37 -18.13 -1.55
CA ARG A 48 8.93 -19.51 -1.82
C ARG A 48 9.89 -20.24 -2.73
N THR A 49 10.39 -19.57 -3.78
CA THR A 49 11.36 -20.14 -4.71
C THR A 49 12.67 -20.46 -4.02
N GLU A 50 13.21 -19.54 -3.22
CA GLU A 50 14.43 -19.74 -2.45
C GLU A 50 14.28 -20.87 -1.44
N LYS A 51 13.17 -20.91 -0.69
CA LYS A 51 12.88 -22.01 0.24
C LYS A 51 12.89 -23.36 -0.47
N ASN A 52 12.19 -23.46 -1.60
CA ASN A 52 12.14 -24.71 -2.38
C ASN A 52 13.53 -25.13 -2.88
N LEU A 53 14.41 -24.18 -3.23
CA LEU A 53 15.78 -24.48 -3.61
C LEU A 53 16.59 -25.03 -2.44
N PHE A 54 16.48 -24.41 -1.26
CA PHE A 54 17.14 -24.90 -0.04
C PHE A 54 16.64 -26.30 0.35
N ASP A 55 15.33 -26.53 0.32
CA ASP A 55 14.74 -27.83 0.67
C ASP A 55 15.23 -28.94 -0.28
N ARG A 56 15.47 -28.63 -1.56
CA ARG A 56 16.05 -29.58 -2.54
C ARG A 56 17.54 -29.84 -2.33
N LEU A 57 18.30 -28.83 -1.92
CA LEU A 57 19.73 -28.96 -1.67
C LEU A 57 20.05 -29.68 -0.34
N ALA A 58 19.08 -29.72 0.59
CA ALA A 58 19.19 -30.41 1.86
C ALA A 58 18.82 -31.91 1.79
N GLN A 59 18.36 -32.40 0.63
CA GLN A 59 18.12 -33.82 0.33
C GLN A 59 19.36 -34.48 -0.29
#